data_AF-A0A0B6YL99-F1
#
_entry.id   AF-A0A0B6YL99-F1
#
_cell.length_a   1.000
_cell.length_b   1.000
_cell.length_c   1.000
_cell.angle_alpha   90.00
_cell.angle_beta   90.00
_cell.angle_gamma   90.00
#
_symmetry.space_group_name_H-M   'P 1'
#
loop_
_entity.id
_entity.type
_entity.pdbx_description
1 polymer ?
#
loop_
_entity_poly.entity_id
_entity_poly.type
_entity_poly.pdbx_seq_one_letter_code
_entity_poly.pdbx_strand_id
1 'polypeptide(L)'
;SVRLAQIQAENTDAMFVLLSDVWLDNSRVMEKLNTLFKGYADFPPTAFIICGNFLSSPKVMSHAKTLKDCFHDLGSLLSNYPKLISTSHLVFVPGPNDPGHSTILPRPTIPNSITESFRKKVPGAVFTSNPCRIQYCTLEIVIFREDIV
;
A
#
# COMPACT_ATOMS: atom_id res chain seq x y z
N SER A 1 -22.40 3.89 -15.61
CA SER A 1 -22.90 5.29 -15.55
C SER A 1 -22.21 6.10 -16.64
N VAL A 2 -22.97 6.79 -17.50
CA VAL A 2 -22.43 7.56 -18.65
C VAL A 2 -21.40 8.61 -18.19
N ARG A 3 -21.68 9.31 -17.08
CA ARG A 3 -20.77 10.30 -16.49
C ARG A 3 -19.42 9.71 -16.07
N LEU A 4 -19.41 8.53 -15.44
CA LEU A 4 -18.17 7.88 -15.01
C LEU A 4 -17.33 7.42 -16.21
N ALA A 5 -17.98 6.97 -17.28
CA ALA A 5 -17.29 6.58 -18.51
C ALA A 5 -16.61 7.79 -19.18
N GLN A 6 -17.27 8.94 -19.16
CA GLN A 6 -16.70 10.20 -19.64
C GLN A 6 -15.48 10.63 -18.81
N ILE A 7 -15.59 10.68 -17.48
CA ILE A 7 -14.46 11.03 -16.58
C ILE A 7 -13.27 10.10 -16.80
N GLN A 8 -13.54 8.80 -16.98
CA GLN A 8 -12.49 7.82 -17.27
C GLN A 8 -11.80 8.08 -18.62
N ALA A 9 -12.56 8.41 -19.65
CA ALA A 9 -12.01 8.70 -20.98
C ALA A 9 -11.22 10.02 -21.02
N GLU A 10 -11.63 11.01 -20.23
CA GLU A 10 -10.96 12.31 -20.12
C GLU A 10 -9.68 12.24 -19.28
N ASN A 11 -9.60 11.35 -18.29
CA ASN A 11 -8.43 11.21 -17.43
C ASN A 11 -7.38 10.25 -18.03
N THR A 12 -6.75 10.68 -19.12
CA THR A 12 -5.74 9.90 -19.85
C THR A 12 -4.47 9.63 -19.05
N ASP A 13 -4.22 10.40 -17.99
CA ASP A 13 -3.05 10.28 -17.12
C ASP A 13 -3.29 9.35 -15.92
N ALA A 14 -4.45 8.68 -15.86
CA ALA A 14 -4.77 7.73 -14.80
C ALA A 14 -3.74 6.59 -14.75
N MET A 15 -3.10 6.42 -13.60
CA MET A 15 -2.02 5.43 -13.43
C MET A 15 -2.12 4.76 -12.06
N PHE A 16 -1.96 3.44 -12.05
CA PHE A 16 -1.93 2.62 -10.85
C PHE A 16 -0.58 1.90 -10.76
N VAL A 17 0.13 2.09 -9.66
CA VAL A 17 1.41 1.42 -9.40
C VAL A 17 1.15 0.28 -8.42
N LEU A 18 1.41 -0.96 -8.85
CA LEU A 18 1.19 -2.16 -8.04
C LEU A 18 2.54 -2.73 -7.61
N LEU A 19 2.70 -2.97 -6.31
CA LEU A 19 3.87 -3.59 -5.69
C LEU A 19 3.41 -4.77 -4.83
N SER A 20 4.23 -5.81 -4.74
CA SER A 20 3.99 -7.00 -3.89
C SER A 20 5.26 -7.39 -3.17
N ASP A 21 5.13 -8.04 -2.01
CA ASP A 21 6.24 -8.45 -1.15
C ASP A 21 7.19 -7.30 -0.80
N VAL A 22 6.56 -6.21 -0.37
CA VAL A 22 7.26 -4.98 0.01
C VAL A 22 7.83 -5.12 1.41
N TRP A 23 8.93 -5.87 1.53
CA TRP A 23 9.63 -6.14 2.79
C TRP A 23 10.29 -4.87 3.36
N LEU A 24 9.59 -4.18 4.26
CA LEU A 24 9.99 -2.91 4.83
C LEU A 24 11.16 -3.02 5.82
N ASP A 25 11.44 -4.22 6.34
CA ASP A 25 12.60 -4.53 7.16
C ASP A 25 13.90 -4.66 6.35
N ASN A 26 13.81 -4.68 5.01
CA ASN A 26 14.96 -4.72 4.13
C ASN A 26 15.36 -3.30 3.71
N SER A 27 16.54 -2.84 4.13
CA SER A 27 17.06 -1.50 3.79
C SER A 27 17.13 -1.26 2.28
N ARG A 28 17.45 -2.28 1.49
CA ARG A 28 17.50 -2.19 0.02
C ARG A 28 16.11 -1.93 -0.57
N VAL A 29 15.05 -2.52 0.01
CA VAL A 29 13.66 -2.24 -0.42
C VAL A 29 13.31 -0.80 -0.08
N MET A 30 13.65 -0.31 1.11
CA MET A 30 13.41 1.09 1.51
C MET A 30 14.15 2.10 0.60
N GLU A 31 15.39 1.82 0.21
CA GLU A 31 16.14 2.64 -0.76
C GLU A 31 15.47 2.66 -2.15
N LYS A 32 14.95 1.52 -2.60
CA LYS A 32 14.26 1.43 -3.90
C LYS A 32 12.88 2.08 -3.85
N LEU A 33 12.16 1.99 -2.75
CA LEU A 33 10.94 2.77 -2.53
C LEU A 33 11.23 4.27 -2.56
N ASN A 34 12.31 4.73 -1.92
CA ASN A 34 12.73 6.13 -2.01
C ASN A 34 12.97 6.57 -3.45
N THR A 35 13.69 5.74 -4.23
CA THR A 35 13.97 6.01 -5.64
C THR A 35 12.69 6.07 -6.47
N LEU A 36 11.76 5.14 -6.22
CA LEU A 36 10.46 5.07 -6.89
C LEU A 36 9.59 6.29 -6.59
N PHE A 37 9.45 6.66 -5.31
CA PHE A 37 8.69 7.86 -4.92
C PHE A 37 9.32 9.14 -5.45
N LYS A 38 10.65 9.24 -5.45
CA LYS A 38 11.35 10.35 -6.09
C LYS A 38 11.02 10.45 -7.58
N GLY A 39 10.99 9.33 -8.30
CA GLY A 39 10.66 9.30 -9.73
C GLY A 39 9.22 9.74 -10.02
N TYR A 40 8.28 9.44 -9.13
CA TYR A 40 6.88 9.85 -9.25
C TYR A 40 6.56 11.20 -8.61
N ALA A 41 7.51 11.85 -7.94
CA ALA A 41 7.24 13.09 -7.20
C ALA A 41 6.67 14.20 -8.11
N ASP A 42 7.17 14.31 -9.34
CA ASP A 42 6.70 15.31 -10.31
C ASP A 42 5.38 14.91 -10.98
N PHE A 43 5.16 13.60 -11.20
CA PHE A 43 3.97 13.04 -11.84
C PHE A 43 3.36 11.92 -10.96
N PRO A 44 2.66 12.29 -9.86
CA PRO A 44 2.07 11.32 -8.95
C PRO A 44 1.04 10.42 -9.65
N PRO A 45 1.06 9.09 -9.45
CA PRO A 45 0.00 8.21 -9.94
C PRO A 45 -1.32 8.47 -9.23
N THR A 46 -2.41 7.96 -9.78
CA THR A 46 -3.72 7.93 -9.13
C THR A 46 -3.68 7.14 -7.82
N ALA A 47 -3.00 5.98 -7.81
CA ALA A 47 -2.80 5.21 -6.60
C ALA A 47 -1.53 4.33 -6.63
N PHE A 48 -0.96 4.13 -5.44
CA PHE A 48 -0.03 3.05 -5.13
C PHE A 48 -0.81 1.94 -4.41
N ILE A 49 -0.82 0.73 -4.97
CA ILE A 49 -1.32 -0.47 -4.33
C ILE A 49 -0.11 -1.27 -3.86
N ILE A 50 0.13 -1.25 -2.56
CA ILE A 50 1.30 -1.84 -1.92
C ILE A 50 0.81 -3.09 -1.18
N CYS A 51 1.11 -4.26 -1.75
CA CYS A 51 0.74 -5.54 -1.18
C CYS A 51 1.88 -6.09 -0.33
N GLY A 52 1.51 -6.72 0.78
CA GLY A 52 2.42 -7.50 1.60
C GLY A 52 3.00 -8.73 0.85
N ASN A 53 3.87 -9.51 1.47
CA ASN A 53 4.24 -9.42 2.88
C ASN A 53 5.07 -8.17 3.20
N PHE A 54 4.82 -7.52 4.33
CA PHE A 54 5.51 -6.28 4.70
C PHE A 54 6.79 -6.51 5.52
N LEU A 55 6.98 -7.71 6.05
CA LEU A 55 8.27 -8.16 6.60
C LEU A 55 8.80 -9.33 5.78
N SER A 56 10.13 -9.42 5.66
CA SER A 56 10.82 -10.46 4.88
C SER A 56 10.70 -11.86 5.50
N SER A 57 10.38 -11.96 6.80
CA SER A 57 10.26 -13.22 7.51
C SER A 57 9.08 -13.22 8.49
N PRO A 58 8.22 -14.26 8.48
CA PRO A 58 7.12 -14.39 9.43
C PRO A 58 7.57 -14.66 10.87
N LYS A 59 8.81 -15.12 11.07
CA LYS A 59 9.33 -15.58 12.38
C LYS A 59 10.07 -14.49 13.15
N VAL A 60 9.87 -13.22 12.81
CA VAL A 60 10.52 -12.12 13.51
C VAL A 60 10.01 -12.05 14.96
N MET A 61 10.92 -12.15 15.93
CA MET A 61 10.62 -11.88 17.33
C MET A 61 9.99 -10.48 17.45
N SER A 62 8.86 -10.37 18.13
CA SER A 62 8.11 -9.10 18.22
C SER A 62 7.60 -8.56 16.87
N HIS A 63 7.17 -9.43 15.95
CA HIS A 63 6.69 -9.11 14.60
C HIS A 63 5.81 -7.84 14.51
N ALA A 64 4.81 -7.69 15.38
CA ALA A 64 3.92 -6.52 15.36
C ALA A 64 4.64 -5.21 15.71
N LYS A 65 5.63 -5.26 16.62
CA LYS A 65 6.47 -4.10 16.97
C LYS A 65 7.38 -3.74 15.80
N THR A 66 8.08 -4.72 15.23
CA THR A 66 8.97 -4.50 14.08
C THR A 66 8.19 -3.91 12.91
N LEU A 67 7.01 -4.44 12.60
CA LEU A 67 6.18 -3.92 11.52
C LEU A 67 5.70 -2.48 11.81
N LYS A 68 5.38 -2.16 13.07
CA LYS A 68 5.03 -0.80 13.48
C LYS A 68 6.18 0.18 13.26
N ASP A 69 7.40 -0.22 13.60
CA ASP A 69 8.61 0.58 13.41
C ASP A 69 8.90 0.76 11.90
N CYS A 70 8.80 -0.31 11.10
CA CYS A 70 8.92 -0.25 9.65
C CYS A 70 7.88 0.68 8.99
N PHE A 71 6.62 0.64 9.42
CA PHE A 71 5.61 1.60 8.95
C PHE A 71 5.90 3.02 9.42
N HIS A 72 6.42 3.21 10.63
CA HIS A 72 6.87 4.54 11.07
C HIS A 72 7.93 5.12 10.12
N ASP A 73 8.92 4.31 9.74
CA ASP A 73 10.02 4.69 8.86
C ASP A 73 9.55 4.94 7.42
N LEU A 74 8.67 4.09 6.88
CA LEU A 74 8.03 4.33 5.59
C LEU A 74 7.27 5.66 5.57
N GLY A 75 6.57 5.98 6.66
CA GLY A 75 5.88 7.26 6.81
C GLY A 75 6.85 8.45 6.86
N SER A 76 7.99 8.30 7.55
CA SER A 76 9.07 9.32 7.54
C SER A 76 9.61 9.55 6.13
N LEU A 77 9.85 8.46 5.39
CA LEU A 77 10.36 8.52 4.03
C LEU A 77 9.38 9.23 3.08
N LEU A 78 8.09 8.87 3.15
CA LEU A 78 7.04 9.50 2.34
C LEU A 78 6.83 10.97 2.68
N SER A 79 7.13 11.40 3.91
CA SER A 79 7.03 12.81 4.33
C SER A 79 7.95 13.74 3.50
N ASN A 80 8.98 13.20 2.85
CA ASN A 80 9.82 13.95 1.90
C ASN A 80 9.12 14.23 0.57
N TYR A 81 7.96 13.61 0.30
CA TYR A 81 7.21 13.70 -0.95
C TYR A 81 5.77 14.16 -0.71
N PRO A 82 5.55 15.38 -0.19
CA PRO A 82 4.21 15.86 0.21
C PRO A 82 3.21 15.87 -0.96
N LYS A 83 3.68 16.09 -2.20
CA LYS A 83 2.83 16.03 -3.40
C LYS A 83 2.26 14.64 -3.63
N LEU A 84 3.02 13.57 -3.40
CA LEU A 84 2.50 12.20 -3.47
C LEU A 84 1.43 11.96 -2.40
N ILE A 85 1.67 12.40 -1.16
CA ILE A 85 0.73 12.24 -0.05
C ILE A 85 -0.60 12.94 -0.33
N SER A 86 -0.58 14.13 -0.95
CA SER A 86 -1.79 14.91 -1.20
C SER A 86 -2.55 14.53 -2.48
N THR A 87 -1.91 13.83 -3.42
CA THR A 87 -2.50 13.55 -4.75
C THR A 87 -2.71 12.07 -5.04
N SER A 88 -1.81 11.20 -4.58
CA SER A 88 -1.92 9.75 -4.78
C SER A 88 -2.66 9.08 -3.62
N HIS A 89 -3.44 8.06 -3.93
CA HIS A 89 -3.99 7.17 -2.91
C HIS A 89 -2.98 6.08 -2.56
N LEU A 90 -2.66 5.89 -1.29
CA LEU A 90 -1.79 4.80 -0.84
C LEU A 90 -2.66 3.69 -0.23
N VAL A 91 -2.76 2.57 -0.93
CA VAL A 91 -3.58 1.41 -0.55
C VAL A 91 -2.67 0.26 -0.12
N PHE A 92 -2.86 -0.22 1.10
CA PHE A 92 -2.09 -1.32 1.68
C PHE A 92 -2.95 -2.56 1.80
N VAL A 93 -2.50 -3.66 1.19
CA VAL A 93 -3.20 -4.96 1.17
C VAL A 93 -2.33 -5.99 1.90
N PRO A 94 -2.82 -6.66 2.96
CA PRO A 94 -2.02 -7.59 3.76
C PRO A 94 -1.69 -8.88 2.99
N GLY A 95 -0.43 -9.32 3.12
CA GLY A 95 0.08 -10.62 2.66
C GLY A 95 -0.20 -11.76 3.66
N PRO A 96 0.06 -13.03 3.28
CA PRO A 96 -0.27 -14.21 4.10
C PRO A 96 0.58 -14.35 5.36
N ASN A 97 1.69 -13.62 5.46
CA ASN A 97 2.58 -13.60 6.61
C ASN A 97 2.44 -12.33 7.47
N ASP A 98 1.55 -11.40 7.10
CA ASP A 98 1.34 -10.17 7.87
C ASP A 98 0.45 -10.40 9.11
N PRO A 99 0.55 -9.55 10.15
CA PRO A 99 -0.21 -9.72 11.38
C PRO A 99 -1.72 -9.73 11.17
N GLY A 100 -2.37 -10.73 11.75
CA GLY A 100 -3.81 -10.96 11.65
C GLY A 100 -4.12 -12.46 11.62
N HIS A 101 -5.36 -12.83 11.33
CA HIS A 101 -5.74 -14.22 11.05
C HIS A 101 -5.28 -14.61 9.63
N SER A 102 -3.97 -14.72 9.44
CA SER A 102 -3.32 -14.63 8.12
C SER A 102 -3.48 -15.87 7.23
N THR A 103 -4.05 -16.96 7.75
CA THR A 103 -4.25 -18.24 7.04
C THR A 103 -5.68 -18.46 6.53
N ILE A 104 -6.62 -17.55 6.79
CA ILE A 104 -8.03 -17.68 6.41
C ILE A 104 -8.47 -16.45 5.63
N LEU A 105 -9.22 -16.66 4.55
CA LEU A 105 -9.80 -15.59 3.74
C LEU A 105 -11.28 -15.35 4.12
N PRO A 106 -11.78 -14.10 4.04
CA PRO A 106 -11.02 -12.86 3.79
C PRO A 106 -10.13 -12.47 4.98
N ARG A 107 -8.90 -12.06 4.69
CA ARG A 107 -7.97 -11.55 5.71
C ARG A 107 -8.36 -10.12 6.11
N PRO A 108 -8.47 -9.81 7.41
CA PRO A 108 -8.76 -8.46 7.86
C PRO A 108 -7.59 -7.52 7.58
N THR A 109 -7.86 -6.22 7.63
CA THR A 109 -6.82 -5.18 7.55
C THR A 109 -5.82 -5.28 8.70
N ILE A 110 -4.62 -4.74 8.50
CA ILE A 110 -3.59 -4.66 9.54
C ILE A 110 -4.12 -3.81 10.71
N PRO A 111 -4.00 -4.27 11.97
CA PRO A 111 -4.51 -3.55 13.14
C PRO A 111 -4.04 -2.09 13.22
N ASN A 112 -4.95 -1.20 13.62
CA ASN A 112 -4.65 0.23 13.78
C ASN A 112 -3.50 0.51 14.76
N SER A 113 -3.32 -0.32 15.79
CA SER A 113 -2.21 -0.19 16.76
C SER A 113 -0.81 -0.27 16.12
N ILE A 114 -0.72 -0.90 14.95
CA ILE A 114 0.51 -1.02 14.13
C ILE A 114 0.62 0.16 13.15
N THR A 115 -0.50 0.60 12.58
CA THR A 115 -0.51 1.57 11.46
C THR A 115 -0.75 3.02 11.87
N GLU A 116 -1.08 3.29 13.13
CA GLU A 116 -1.46 4.62 13.63
C GLU A 116 -0.40 5.70 13.36
N SER A 117 0.87 5.40 13.64
CA SER A 117 1.98 6.35 13.44
C SER A 117 2.16 6.73 11.97
N PHE A 118 1.99 5.76 11.07
CA PHE A 118 2.03 5.97 9.63
C PHE A 118 0.87 6.83 9.15
N ARG A 119 -0.36 6.52 9.58
CA ARG A 119 -1.57 7.27 9.21
C ARG A 119 -1.52 8.73 9.67
N LYS A 120 -0.84 9.04 10.77
CA LYS A 120 -0.60 10.43 11.21
C LYS A 120 0.25 11.22 10.21
N LYS A 121 1.23 10.56 9.56
CA LYS A 121 2.10 11.18 8.53
C LYS A 121 1.45 11.16 7.14
N VAL A 122 0.64 10.13 6.86
CA VAL A 122 -0.01 9.89 5.57
C VAL A 122 -1.52 9.71 5.80
N PRO A 123 -2.28 10.79 6.03
CA PRO A 123 -3.69 10.71 6.44
C PRO A 123 -4.62 10.08 5.39
N GLY A 124 -4.27 10.17 4.09
CA GLY A 124 -5.01 9.56 2.99
C GLY A 124 -4.76 8.06 2.79
N ALA A 125 -3.92 7.42 3.61
CA ALA A 125 -3.60 6.01 3.45
C ALA A 125 -4.75 5.09 3.86
N VAL A 126 -5.02 4.10 3.02
CA VAL A 126 -6.07 3.09 3.19
C VAL A 126 -5.43 1.73 3.42
N PHE A 127 -5.62 1.14 4.60
CA PHE A 127 -5.28 -0.27 4.83
C PHE A 127 -6.56 -1.07 4.75
N THR A 128 -6.59 -2.08 3.87
CA THR A 128 -7.80 -2.81 3.52
C THR A 128 -7.64 -4.32 3.76
N SER A 129 -8.69 -5.10 3.49
CA SER A 129 -8.67 -6.55 3.55
C SER A 129 -7.87 -7.17 2.40
N ASN A 130 -7.64 -8.48 2.46
CA ASN A 130 -7.20 -9.26 1.32
C ASN A 130 -8.12 -10.49 1.13
N PRO A 131 -8.78 -10.66 -0.02
CA PRO A 131 -8.79 -9.75 -1.17
C PRO A 131 -9.49 -8.41 -0.88
N CYS A 132 -9.32 -7.45 -1.79
CA CYS A 132 -10.10 -6.22 -1.83
C CYS A 132 -10.49 -5.84 -3.27
N ARG A 133 -11.42 -4.89 -3.39
CA ARG A 133 -11.89 -4.35 -4.66
C ARG A 133 -11.68 -2.84 -4.68
N ILE A 134 -11.10 -2.34 -5.75
CA ILE A 134 -10.90 -0.91 -6.01
C ILE A 134 -11.79 -0.56 -7.20
N GLN A 135 -12.75 0.33 -6.98
CA GLN A 135 -13.57 0.88 -8.06
C GLN A 135 -12.90 2.13 -8.61
N TYR A 136 -12.54 2.11 -9.90
CA TYR A 136 -12.07 3.29 -10.61
C TYR A 136 -13.02 3.61 -11.77
N CYS A 137 -13.85 4.65 -11.58
CA CYS A 137 -14.88 5.03 -12.55
C CYS A 137 -15.80 3.85 -12.92
N THR A 138 -15.66 3.31 -14.12
CA THR A 138 -16.45 2.15 -14.61
C THR A 138 -15.71 0.82 -14.46
N LEU A 139 -14.46 0.85 -14.01
CA LEU A 139 -13.62 -0.32 -13.81
C LEU A 139 -13.70 -0.82 -12.37
N GLU A 140 -13.70 -2.14 -12.21
CA GLU A 140 -13.51 -2.82 -10.93
C GLU A 140 -12.19 -3.58 -10.98
N ILE A 141 -11.27 -3.24 -10.09
CA ILE A 141 -9.95 -3.85 -9.98
C ILE A 141 -9.94 -4.70 -8.71
N VAL A 142 -9.80 -6.01 -8.87
CA VAL A 142 -9.70 -6.95 -7.73
C VAL A 142 -8.23 -7.16 -7.40
N ILE A 143 -7.84 -6.90 -6.16
CA ILE A 143 -6.50 -7.19 -5.65
C ILE A 143 -6.58 -8.39 -4.73
N PHE A 144 -5.82 -9.42 -5.04
CA PHE A 144 -5.71 -10.64 -4.24
C PHE A 144 -4.23 -11.04 -4.13
N ARG A 145 -3.68 -10.96 -2.93
CA ARG A 145 -2.28 -11.31 -2.65
C ARG A 145 -2.20 -12.70 -2.01
N GLU A 146 -1.77 -13.70 -2.76
CA GLU A 146 -1.58 -15.06 -2.27
C GLU A 146 -0.47 -15.77 -3.07
N ASP A 147 0.20 -16.75 -2.47
CA ASP A 147 1.21 -17.58 -3.15
C ASP A 147 0.51 -18.74 -3.88
N ILE A 148 -0.08 -18.46 -5.05
CA ILE A 148 -0.99 -19.38 -5.79
C ILE A 148 -0.23 -20.37 -6.70
N VAL A 149 1.09 -20.25 -6.84
CA VAL A 149 1.91 -21.06 -7.78
C VAL A 149 2.86 -21.99 -7.03
#